data_AF-A0A849TJV5-F1
#
_entry.id   AF-A0A849TJV5-F1
#
_cell.length_a   1.000
_cell.length_b   1.000
_cell.length_c   1.000
_cell.angle_alpha   90.00
_cell.angle_beta   90.00
_cell.angle_gamma   90.00
#
_symmetry.space_group_name_H-M   'P 1'
#
loop_
_entity.id
_entity.type
_entity.pdbx_description
1 polymer ?
#
loop_
_entity_poly.entity_id
_entity_poly.type
_entity_poly.pdbx_seq_one_letter_code
_entity_poly.pdbx_strand_id
1 'polypeptide(L)'
;MPIGANLVRSSVIDKIEHKTVPSGPLAFVTIRHELQVNDAASPAVVEKQTFVLLSSAGGAAKRETSDDNSNTRHTKIVTPDDTMLFQYSALGFNSHKIHLDRGYARDVEGLPDLVVNGGLTTLLLTEFLRCDIGLVPKSLKARYSTPLYSGRPVALAAVSDGARWILSARDDAGIIAASVEVEAQ
;
A
#
# COMPACT_ATOMS: atom_id res chain seq x y z
N MET A 1 -15.75 13.51 -3.20
CA MET A 1 -15.55 14.50 -2.12
C MET A 1 -15.02 15.78 -2.75
N PRO A 2 -15.71 16.92 -2.63
CA PRO A 2 -15.26 18.18 -3.25
C PRO A 2 -13.94 18.67 -2.66
N ILE A 3 -13.11 19.30 -3.49
CA ILE A 3 -11.90 19.99 -3.02
C ILE A 3 -12.32 21.19 -2.16
N GLY A 4 -11.68 21.36 -1.00
CA GLY A 4 -11.99 22.43 -0.04
C GLY A 4 -13.15 22.14 0.90
N ALA A 5 -13.79 20.97 0.82
CA ALA A 5 -14.85 20.58 1.74
C ALA A 5 -14.31 20.36 3.17
N ASN A 6 -15.08 20.78 4.17
CA ASN A 6 -14.81 20.44 5.57
C ASN A 6 -15.24 19.00 5.86
N LEU A 7 -14.38 18.25 6.54
CA LEU A 7 -14.58 16.83 6.84
C LEU A 7 -14.45 16.58 8.34
N VAL A 8 -15.27 15.65 8.84
CA VAL A 8 -15.08 15.00 10.12
C VAL A 8 -14.48 13.62 9.87
N ARG A 9 -13.32 13.34 10.49
CA ARG A 9 -12.72 12.00 10.51
C ARG A 9 -12.96 11.35 11.86
N SER A 10 -13.77 10.30 11.88
CA SER A 10 -13.97 9.44 13.06
C SER A 10 -13.09 8.21 12.95
N SER A 11 -12.37 7.86 14.01
CA SER A 11 -11.45 6.72 14.02
C SER A 11 -11.74 5.81 15.21
N VAL A 12 -11.82 4.50 14.96
CA VAL A 12 -12.05 3.50 16.00
C VAL A 12 -11.11 2.32 15.84
N ILE A 13 -10.69 1.74 16.95
CA ILE A 13 -10.10 0.41 16.95
C ILE A 13 -11.24 -0.57 16.68
N ASP A 14 -11.33 -1.07 15.45
CA ASP A 14 -12.41 -1.94 14.97
C ASP A 14 -12.20 -3.38 15.45
N LYS A 15 -10.94 -3.82 15.53
CA LYS A 15 -10.58 -5.19 15.91
C LYS A 15 -9.13 -5.28 16.42
N ILE A 16 -8.90 -6.10 17.45
CA ILE A 16 -7.56 -6.53 17.87
C ILE A 16 -7.52 -8.07 17.86
N GLU A 17 -6.51 -8.65 17.24
CA GLU A 17 -6.28 -10.10 17.20
C GLU A 17 -4.85 -10.42 17.63
N HIS A 18 -4.68 -11.37 18.53
CA HIS A 18 -3.35 -11.84 18.95
C HIS A 18 -3.04 -13.18 18.28
N LYS A 19 -1.81 -13.34 17.81
CA LYS A 19 -1.29 -14.65 17.37
C LYS A 19 0.11 -14.86 17.92
N THR A 20 0.43 -16.12 18.16
CA THR A 20 1.80 -16.54 18.43
C THR A 20 2.32 -17.25 17.20
N VAL A 21 3.42 -16.76 16.65
CA VAL A 21 4.12 -17.35 15.50
C VAL A 21 5.53 -17.77 15.93
N PRO A 22 6.28 -18.53 15.12
CA PRO A 22 7.64 -18.94 15.48
C PRO A 22 8.59 -17.78 15.82
N SER A 23 8.39 -16.60 15.24
CA SER A 23 9.18 -15.39 15.53
C SER A 23 8.75 -14.62 16.78
N GLY A 24 7.75 -15.13 17.53
CA GLY A 24 7.25 -14.49 18.75
C GLY A 24 5.78 -14.09 18.68
N PRO A 25 5.26 -13.42 19.73
CA PRO A 25 3.90 -12.90 19.72
C PRO A 25 3.76 -11.76 18.73
N LEU A 26 2.61 -11.70 18.06
CA LEU A 26 2.20 -10.58 17.21
C LEU A 26 0.74 -10.21 17.47
N ALA A 27 0.41 -8.96 17.19
CA ALA A 27 -0.96 -8.46 17.23
C ALA A 27 -1.33 -7.83 15.89
N PHE A 28 -2.53 -8.13 15.39
CA PHE A 28 -3.16 -7.40 14.31
C PHE A 28 -4.12 -6.38 14.90
N VAL A 29 -3.90 -5.10 14.64
CA VAL A 29 -4.78 -4.02 15.08
C VAL A 29 -5.42 -3.42 13.85
N THR A 30 -6.73 -3.58 13.73
CA THR A 30 -7.51 -2.96 12.65
C THR A 30 -8.13 -1.67 13.17
N ILE A 31 -7.78 -0.56 12.52
CA ILE A 31 -8.37 0.75 12.76
C ILE A 31 -9.31 1.05 11.59
N ARG A 32 -10.53 1.46 11.88
CA ARG A 32 -11.47 1.95 10.88
C ARG A 32 -11.56 3.46 10.98
N HIS A 33 -11.46 4.12 9.82
CA HIS A 33 -11.67 5.54 9.65
C HIS A 33 -12.91 5.78 8.79
N GLU A 34 -13.72 6.76 9.20
CA GLU A 34 -14.84 7.26 8.43
C GLU A 34 -14.63 8.75 8.21
N LEU A 35 -14.56 9.16 6.94
CA LEU A 35 -14.45 10.55 6.55
C LEU A 35 -15.81 11.00 6.01
N GLN A 36 -16.46 11.89 6.75
CA GLN A 36 -17.78 12.41 6.43
C GLN A 36 -17.66 13.89 6.07
N VAL A 37 -18.23 14.27 4.92
CA VAL A 37 -18.42 15.69 4.59
C VAL A 37 -19.45 16.25 5.56
N ASN A 38 -19.21 17.45 6.09
CA ASN A 38 -20.18 18.10 6.96
C ASN A 38 -21.59 18.06 6.33
N ASP A 39 -22.59 17.77 7.16
CA ASP A 39 -24.01 17.69 6.80
C ASP A 39 -24.39 16.55 5.84
N ALA A 40 -23.46 15.67 5.46
CA ALA A 40 -23.79 14.47 4.67
C ALA A 40 -24.40 13.37 5.55
N ALA A 41 -25.36 12.60 5.03
CA ALA A 41 -26.02 11.51 5.77
C ALA A 41 -25.15 10.25 5.94
N SER A 42 -24.11 10.09 5.13
CA SER A 42 -23.21 8.93 5.14
C SER A 42 -21.76 9.34 4.88
N PRO A 43 -20.78 8.54 5.33
CA PRO A 43 -19.37 8.83 5.07
C PRO A 43 -19.07 8.77 3.57
N ALA A 44 -18.23 9.71 3.12
CA ALA A 44 -17.74 9.74 1.73
C ALA A 44 -16.65 8.70 1.49
N VAL A 45 -15.87 8.38 2.54
CA VAL A 45 -14.84 7.34 2.52
C VAL A 45 -14.89 6.56 3.81
N VAL A 46 -14.83 5.23 3.69
CA VAL A 46 -14.59 4.31 4.81
C VAL A 46 -13.29 3.57 4.51
N GLU A 47 -12.33 3.68 5.43
CA GLU A 47 -11.02 3.05 5.31
C GLU A 47 -10.83 2.08 6.48
N LYS A 48 -10.28 0.89 6.20
CA LYS A 48 -9.78 -0.02 7.24
C LYS A 48 -8.30 -0.24 7.05
N GLN A 49 -7.52 0.09 8.07
CA GLN A 49 -6.08 -0.13 8.11
C GLN A 49 -5.76 -1.21 9.13
N THR A 50 -5.04 -2.26 8.73
CA THR A 50 -4.59 -3.31 9.63
C THR A 50 -3.10 -3.19 9.84
N PHE A 51 -2.70 -2.89 11.08
CA PHE A 51 -1.32 -2.84 11.51
C PHE A 51 -0.91 -4.20 12.08
N VAL A 52 0.29 -4.66 11.70
CA VAL A 52 0.92 -5.84 12.30
C VAL A 52 1.94 -5.33 13.32
N LEU A 53 1.64 -5.52 14.60
CA LEU A 53 2.55 -5.21 15.68
C LEU A 53 3.38 -6.45 15.98
N LEU A 54 4.67 -6.35 15.69
CA LEU A 54 5.64 -7.43 15.89
C LEU A 54 6.32 -7.26 17.25
N SER A 55 6.61 -8.37 17.93
CA SER A 55 7.62 -8.35 18.99
C SER A 55 9.00 -8.03 18.40
N SER A 56 9.91 -7.47 19.18
CA SER A 56 11.24 -7.02 18.75
C SER A 56 12.14 -8.08 18.08
N ALA A 57 11.71 -9.34 18.03
CA ALA A 57 12.33 -10.38 17.22
C ALA A 57 11.77 -10.34 15.78
N GLY A 58 12.56 -9.75 14.87
CA GLY A 58 12.22 -9.61 13.45
C GLY A 58 11.90 -10.95 12.79
N GLY A 59 10.73 -11.04 12.17
CA GLY A 59 10.36 -12.13 11.28
C GLY A 59 10.17 -11.59 9.87
N ALA A 60 10.92 -12.11 8.90
CA ALA A 60 10.70 -11.81 7.49
C ALA A 60 9.34 -12.37 7.05
N ALA A 61 8.52 -11.53 6.42
CA ALA A 61 7.26 -11.97 5.82
C ALA A 61 7.54 -12.99 4.70
N LYS A 62 6.66 -13.99 4.59
CA LYS A 62 6.74 -15.03 3.57
C LYS A 62 6.58 -14.40 2.18
N ARG A 63 7.54 -14.61 1.30
CA ARG A 63 7.49 -14.15 -0.11
C ARG A 63 6.42 -14.94 -0.86
N GLU A 64 5.47 -14.24 -1.45
CA GLU A 64 4.47 -14.82 -2.34
C GLU A 64 4.92 -14.65 -3.78
N THR A 65 4.95 -15.76 -4.52
CA THR A 65 5.05 -15.76 -5.98
C THR A 65 3.69 -16.20 -6.49
N SER A 66 2.98 -15.33 -7.21
CA SER A 66 1.85 -15.76 -8.04
C SER A 66 2.22 -15.69 -9.51
N ASP A 67 1.97 -16.81 -10.19
CA ASP A 67 1.85 -16.88 -11.63
C ASP A 67 0.48 -16.35 -12.03
N ASP A 68 0.45 -15.49 -13.04
CA ASP A 68 -0.75 -14.80 -13.47
C ASP A 68 -1.02 -15.14 -14.94
N ASN A 69 -1.74 -16.24 -15.18
CA ASN A 69 -2.01 -16.79 -16.51
C ASN A 69 -3.20 -16.11 -17.23
N SER A 70 -3.35 -14.79 -17.09
CA SER A 70 -4.46 -14.07 -17.71
C SER A 70 -4.15 -13.59 -19.14
N ASN A 71 -5.20 -13.57 -19.97
CA ASN A 71 -5.12 -13.20 -21.40
C ASN A 71 -5.03 -11.69 -21.65
N THR A 72 -5.36 -10.84 -20.65
CA THR A 72 -5.30 -9.38 -20.77
C THR A 72 -4.44 -8.81 -19.65
N ARG A 73 -3.15 -8.63 -19.95
CA ARG A 73 -2.15 -8.13 -19.01
C ARG A 73 -1.60 -6.79 -19.51
N HIS A 74 -1.88 -5.72 -18.76
CA HIS A 74 -1.22 -4.43 -18.93
C HIS A 74 -0.02 -4.34 -18.00
N THR A 75 1.08 -3.75 -18.45
CA THR A 75 2.28 -3.56 -17.62
C THR A 75 2.90 -2.19 -17.79
N LYS A 76 3.55 -1.70 -16.74
CA LYS A 76 4.30 -0.43 -16.71
C LYS A 76 5.45 -0.55 -15.74
N ILE A 77 6.60 0.02 -16.07
CA ILE A 77 7.73 0.10 -15.15
C ILE A 77 7.82 1.53 -14.61
N VAL A 78 7.99 1.64 -13.30
CA VAL A 78 8.27 2.90 -12.60
C VAL A 78 9.50 2.70 -11.72
N THR A 79 10.29 3.75 -11.51
CA THR A 79 11.44 3.72 -10.60
C THR A 79 11.27 4.83 -9.58
N PRO A 80 10.65 4.56 -8.42
CA PRO A 80 10.52 5.54 -7.35
C PRO A 80 11.92 5.95 -6.87
N ASP A 81 12.19 7.25 -6.81
CA ASP A 81 13.45 7.80 -6.32
C ASP A 81 13.26 8.50 -4.96
N ASP A 82 14.38 8.95 -4.39
CA ASP A 82 14.40 9.64 -3.10
C ASP A 82 13.49 10.88 -3.08
N THR A 83 13.43 11.60 -4.20
CA THR A 83 12.61 12.81 -4.33
C THR A 83 11.13 12.48 -4.27
N MET A 84 10.69 11.44 -4.99
CA MET A 84 9.31 10.97 -4.98
C MET A 84 8.89 10.47 -3.60
N LEU A 85 9.77 9.71 -2.92
CA LEU A 85 9.52 9.23 -1.55
C LEU A 85 9.41 10.40 -0.56
N PHE A 86 10.29 11.39 -0.66
CA PHE A 86 10.25 12.60 0.15
C PHE A 86 8.96 13.39 -0.08
N GLN A 87 8.61 13.67 -1.34
CA GLN A 87 7.41 14.43 -1.69
C GLN A 87 6.13 13.73 -1.22
N TYR A 88 6.02 12.41 -1.44
CA TYR A 88 4.88 11.63 -0.97
C TYR A 88 4.76 11.66 0.56
N SER A 89 5.89 11.48 1.25
CA SER A 89 5.94 11.51 2.71
C SER A 89 5.55 12.89 3.27
N ALA A 90 6.01 13.97 2.65
CA ALA A 90 5.65 15.34 3.02
C ALA A 90 4.15 15.62 2.80
N LEU A 91 3.60 15.22 1.63
CA LEU A 91 2.17 15.38 1.32
C LEU A 91 1.27 14.59 2.29
N GLY A 92 1.70 13.39 2.68
CA GLY A 92 0.96 12.52 3.60
C GLY A 92 1.25 12.76 5.07
N PHE A 93 2.10 13.73 5.43
CA PHE A 93 2.63 13.91 6.79
C PHE A 93 3.19 12.63 7.41
N ASN A 94 3.77 11.75 6.59
CA ASN A 94 4.39 10.52 7.04
C ASN A 94 5.86 10.78 7.37
N SER A 95 6.18 10.88 8.66
CA SER A 95 7.52 11.21 9.17
C SER A 95 8.40 9.98 9.44
N HIS A 96 7.99 8.78 9.02
CA HIS A 96 8.75 7.57 9.32
C HIS A 96 10.10 7.56 8.58
N LYS A 97 11.19 7.45 9.34
CA LYS A 97 12.56 7.66 8.83
C LYS A 97 13.00 6.66 7.75
N ILE A 98 12.46 5.44 7.73
CA ILE A 98 12.77 4.45 6.67
C ILE A 98 12.46 4.93 5.24
N HIS A 99 11.65 5.99 5.09
CA HIS A 99 11.31 6.57 3.78
C HIS A 99 12.19 7.77 3.41
N LEU A 100 12.95 8.33 4.37
CA LEU A 100 13.56 9.66 4.26
C LEU A 100 15.06 9.69 4.63
N ASP A 101 15.48 8.82 5.53
CA ASP A 101 16.82 8.77 6.10
C ASP A 101 17.44 7.39 5.83
N ARG A 102 18.38 7.36 4.89
CA ARG A 102 19.05 6.14 4.43
C ARG A 102 19.99 5.58 5.49
N GLY A 103 20.60 6.42 6.32
CA GLY A 103 21.43 5.99 7.43
C GLY A 103 20.57 5.29 8.49
N TYR A 104 19.45 5.90 8.86
CA TYR A 104 18.49 5.25 9.76
C TYR A 104 17.95 3.92 9.20
N ALA A 105 17.51 3.91 7.94
CA ALA A 105 16.98 2.69 7.31
C ALA A 105 17.99 1.54 7.35
N ARG A 106 19.27 1.81 7.05
CA ARG A 106 20.33 0.80 7.00
C ARG A 106 20.87 0.43 8.36
N ASP A 107 21.25 1.41 9.15
CA ASP A 107 22.07 1.22 10.34
C ASP A 107 21.21 0.96 11.60
N VAL A 108 19.96 1.40 11.60
CA VAL A 108 19.02 1.18 12.72
C VAL A 108 18.03 0.06 12.43
N GLU A 109 17.42 0.07 11.23
CA GLU A 109 16.37 -0.88 10.86
C GLU A 109 16.89 -2.09 10.06
N GLY A 110 18.17 -2.08 9.66
CA GLY A 110 18.79 -3.20 8.93
C GLY A 110 18.28 -3.37 7.50
N LEU A 111 17.65 -2.34 6.91
CA LEU A 111 17.08 -2.38 5.57
C LEU A 111 18.15 -2.04 4.52
N PRO A 112 18.13 -2.64 3.32
CA PRO A 112 19.10 -2.34 2.26
C PRO A 112 19.14 -0.87 1.82
N ASP A 113 18.00 -0.17 1.84
CA ASP A 113 17.86 1.21 1.39
C ASP A 113 16.58 1.85 1.93
N LEU A 114 16.29 3.08 1.52
CA LEU A 114 14.99 3.71 1.71
C LEU A 114 13.87 2.83 1.18
N VAL A 115 12.86 2.60 2.01
CA VAL A 115 11.69 1.80 1.67
C VAL A 115 10.67 2.68 0.97
N VAL A 116 10.13 2.23 -0.15
CA VAL A 116 9.01 2.89 -0.83
C VAL A 116 7.76 2.80 0.05
N ASN A 117 7.05 3.91 0.28
CA ASN A 117 5.83 3.90 1.08
C ASN A 117 4.80 2.93 0.49
N GLY A 118 4.13 2.14 1.34
CA GLY A 118 3.02 1.27 0.89
C GLY A 118 1.93 2.09 0.18
N GLY A 119 1.53 3.22 0.76
CA GLY A 119 0.55 4.11 0.15
C GLY A 119 1.00 4.74 -1.18
N LEU A 120 2.30 4.98 -1.39
CA LEU A 120 2.83 5.42 -2.69
C LEU A 120 2.71 4.29 -3.71
N THR A 121 2.99 3.06 -3.31
CA THR A 121 2.82 1.88 -4.17
C THR A 121 1.36 1.71 -4.60
N THR A 122 0.41 1.83 -3.66
CA THR A 122 -1.02 1.80 -3.99
C THR A 122 -1.42 2.95 -4.91
N LEU A 123 -0.94 4.17 -4.64
CA LEU A 123 -1.21 5.32 -5.49
C LEU A 123 -0.73 5.09 -6.93
N LEU A 124 0.51 4.60 -7.11
CA LEU A 124 1.08 4.28 -8.43
C LEU A 124 0.25 3.23 -9.16
N LEU A 125 -0.23 2.18 -8.47
CA LEU A 125 -1.10 1.16 -9.06
C LEU A 125 -2.46 1.73 -9.47
N THR A 126 -3.09 2.54 -8.62
CA THR A 126 -4.39 3.15 -8.95
C THR A 126 -4.29 4.20 -10.05
N GLU A 127 -3.20 4.96 -10.10
CA GLU A 127 -2.96 5.92 -11.17
C GLU A 127 -2.62 5.23 -12.50
N PHE A 128 -1.92 4.09 -12.46
CA PHE A 128 -1.75 3.23 -13.63
C PHE A 128 -3.10 2.75 -14.18
N LEU A 129 -4.00 2.28 -13.30
CA LEU A 129 -5.36 1.90 -13.69
C LEU A 129 -6.13 3.09 -14.31
N ARG A 130 -6.04 4.27 -13.69
CA ARG A 130 -6.80 5.45 -14.11
C ARG A 130 -6.28 6.08 -15.39
N CYS A 131 -4.97 6.23 -15.52
CA CYS A 131 -4.34 6.99 -16.61
C CYS A 131 -4.03 6.13 -17.82
N ASP A 132 -3.55 4.90 -17.61
CA ASP A 132 -3.06 4.05 -18.69
C ASP A 132 -4.12 3.05 -19.18
N ILE A 133 -5.04 2.62 -18.30
CA ILE A 133 -6.14 1.69 -18.63
C ILE A 133 -7.48 2.42 -18.79
N GLY A 134 -7.64 3.59 -18.16
CA GLY A 134 -8.83 4.43 -18.29
C GLY A 134 -9.99 4.05 -17.36
N LEU A 135 -9.71 3.34 -16.26
CA LEU A 135 -10.71 2.86 -15.31
C LEU A 135 -10.63 3.59 -13.97
N VAL A 136 -11.79 3.89 -13.38
CA VAL A 136 -11.84 4.66 -12.12
C VAL A 136 -12.13 3.71 -10.95
N PRO A 137 -11.24 3.60 -9.93
CA PRO A 137 -11.48 2.78 -8.75
C PRO A 137 -12.71 3.26 -7.95
N LYS A 138 -13.62 2.35 -7.61
CA LYS A 138 -14.74 2.57 -6.69
C LYS A 138 -14.45 2.04 -5.29
N SER A 139 -13.81 0.87 -5.23
CA SER A 139 -13.35 0.27 -3.99
C SER A 139 -12.00 -0.41 -4.25
N LEU A 140 -11.16 -0.48 -3.21
CA LEU A 140 -9.89 -1.18 -3.30
C LEU A 140 -9.55 -1.88 -1.99
N LYS A 141 -8.80 -2.96 -2.11
CA LYS A 141 -8.22 -3.69 -0.98
C LYS A 141 -6.76 -3.99 -1.30
N ALA A 142 -5.87 -3.31 -0.58
CA ALA A 142 -4.43 -3.46 -0.75
C ALA A 142 -3.84 -4.46 0.26
N ARG A 143 -2.86 -5.23 -0.18
CA ARG A 143 -2.00 -6.09 0.64
C ARG A 143 -0.55 -5.80 0.30
N TYR A 144 0.27 -5.64 1.33
CA TYR A 144 1.72 -5.42 1.20
C TYR A 144 2.45 -6.63 1.78
N SER A 145 3.33 -7.25 0.99
CA SER A 145 3.98 -8.53 1.29
C SER A 145 5.49 -8.41 1.48
N THR A 146 6.17 -7.59 0.67
CA THR A 146 7.62 -7.33 0.80
C THR A 146 7.92 -5.85 0.52
N PRO A 147 8.92 -5.24 1.17
CA PRO A 147 9.32 -3.87 0.89
C PRO A 147 9.86 -3.71 -0.54
N LEU A 148 9.54 -2.58 -1.16
CA LEU A 148 10.21 -2.04 -2.34
C LEU A 148 11.24 -1.01 -1.89
N TYR A 149 12.28 -0.76 -2.71
CA TYR A 149 13.37 0.14 -2.36
C TYR A 149 13.57 1.24 -3.39
N SER A 150 14.01 2.41 -2.92
CA SER A 150 14.33 3.57 -3.76
C SER A 150 15.35 3.23 -4.84
N GLY A 151 15.19 3.82 -6.03
CA GLY A 151 16.08 3.68 -7.17
C GLY A 151 15.99 2.32 -7.88
N ARG A 152 15.12 1.41 -7.44
CA ARG A 152 14.92 0.10 -8.07
C ARG A 152 13.68 0.09 -8.97
N PRO A 153 13.74 -0.54 -10.15
CA PRO A 153 12.55 -0.71 -11.00
C PRO A 153 11.44 -1.48 -10.28
N VAL A 154 10.22 -0.98 -10.42
CA VAL A 154 8.99 -1.61 -9.95
C VAL A 154 8.12 -1.89 -11.17
N ALA A 155 7.83 -3.16 -11.41
CA ALA A 155 6.93 -3.56 -12.47
C ALA A 155 5.48 -3.56 -11.94
N LEU A 156 4.68 -2.63 -12.45
CA LEU A 156 3.24 -2.59 -12.24
C LEU A 156 2.57 -3.49 -13.28
N ALA A 157 1.60 -4.27 -12.86
CA ALA A 157 0.75 -5.05 -13.74
C ALA A 157 -0.71 -4.91 -13.33
N ALA A 158 -1.60 -4.97 -14.32
CA ALA A 158 -3.04 -5.02 -14.11
C ALA A 158 -3.64 -6.15 -14.95
N VAL A 159 -4.45 -6.95 -14.28
CA VAL A 159 -5.12 -8.10 -14.85
C VAL A 159 -6.61 -8.02 -14.53
N SER A 160 -7.44 -8.22 -15.55
CA SER A 160 -8.89 -8.35 -15.38
C SER A 160 -9.25 -9.80 -15.03
N ASP A 161 -10.05 -9.96 -13.98
CA ASP A 161 -10.70 -11.21 -13.56
C ASP A 161 -12.23 -11.05 -13.71
N GLY A 162 -12.66 -10.82 -14.95
CA GLY A 162 -14.05 -10.51 -15.27
C GLY A 162 -14.48 -9.13 -14.75
N ALA A 163 -15.27 -9.09 -13.68
CA ALA A 163 -15.80 -7.85 -13.11
C ALA A 163 -14.81 -7.09 -12.20
N ARG A 164 -13.66 -7.69 -11.89
CA ARG A 164 -12.65 -7.13 -10.97
C ARG A 164 -11.30 -6.98 -11.64
N TRP A 165 -10.49 -6.11 -11.09
CA TRP A 165 -9.11 -5.90 -11.50
C TRP A 165 -8.17 -6.26 -10.36
N ILE A 166 -7.13 -7.02 -10.68
CA ILE A 166 -6.03 -7.33 -9.78
C ILE A 166 -4.83 -6.53 -10.26
N LEU A 167 -4.41 -5.57 -9.44
CA LEU A 167 -3.19 -4.80 -9.67
C LEU A 167 -2.07 -5.42 -8.83
N SER A 168 -0.86 -5.45 -9.37
CA SER A 168 0.32 -5.90 -8.62
C SER A 168 1.52 -5.02 -8.89
N ALA A 169 2.32 -4.79 -7.86
CA ALA A 169 3.65 -4.19 -7.94
C ALA A 169 4.68 -5.26 -7.63
N ARG A 170 5.62 -5.48 -8.54
CA ARG A 170 6.70 -6.45 -8.42
C ARG A 170 8.05 -5.74 -8.30
N ASP A 171 8.92 -6.27 -7.46
CA ASP A 171 10.29 -5.79 -7.30
C ASP A 171 11.17 -6.14 -8.52
N ASP A 172 12.43 -5.74 -8.46
CA ASP A 172 13.45 -5.98 -9.48
C ASP A 172 13.81 -7.47 -9.66
N ALA A 173 13.37 -8.33 -8.75
CA ALA A 173 13.47 -9.79 -8.86
C ALA A 173 12.15 -10.45 -9.32
N GLY A 174 11.11 -9.66 -9.62
CA GLY A 174 9.79 -10.15 -10.06
C GLY A 174 8.87 -10.66 -8.94
N ILE A 175 9.28 -10.49 -7.67
CA ILE A 175 8.49 -10.87 -6.49
C ILE A 175 7.39 -9.84 -6.27
N ILE A 176 6.17 -10.31 -5.95
CA ILE A 176 5.06 -9.40 -5.65
C ILE A 176 5.31 -8.75 -4.29
N ALA A 177 5.43 -7.43 -4.32
CA ALA A 177 5.58 -6.57 -3.16
C ALA A 177 4.25 -6.02 -2.64
N ALA A 178 3.33 -5.75 -3.56
CA ALA A 178 1.98 -5.34 -3.22
C ALA A 178 0.98 -5.89 -4.24
N SER A 179 -0.23 -6.18 -3.77
CA SER A 179 -1.39 -6.47 -4.61
C SER A 179 -2.57 -5.59 -4.19
N VAL A 180 -3.37 -5.19 -5.17
CA VAL A 180 -4.58 -4.39 -4.95
C VAL A 180 -5.73 -5.01 -5.74
N GLU A 181 -6.72 -5.53 -5.04
CA GLU A 181 -8.01 -5.89 -5.63
C GLU A 181 -8.83 -4.61 -5.82
N VAL A 182 -9.35 -4.36 -7.03
CA VAL A 182 -10.11 -3.16 -7.38
C VAL A 182 -11.44 -3.53 -8.03
N GLU A 183 -12.50 -2.88 -7.56
CA GLU A 183 -13.76 -2.77 -8.30
C GLU A 183 -13.77 -1.41 -9.00
N ALA A 184 -13.83 -1.40 -10.33
CA ALA A 184 -13.78 -0.20 -11.15
C ALA A 184 -15.14 0.14 -11.77
N GLN A 185 -15.34 1.42 -12.09
CA GLN A 185 -16.46 1.94 -12.89
C GLN A 185 -16.10 2.04 -14.37
#